data_AF-A0A9Q3IAU2-F1
#
_entry.id   AF-A0A9Q3IAU2-F1
#
_cell.length_a   1.000
_cell.length_b   1.000
_cell.length_c   1.000
_cell.angle_alpha   90.00
_cell.angle_beta   90.00
_cell.angle_gamma   90.00
#
_symmetry.space_group_name_H-M   'P 1'
#
loop_
_entity.id
_entity.type
_entity.pdbx_description
1 polymer ?
#
loop_
_entity_poly.entity_id
_entity_poly.type
_entity_poly.pdbx_seq_one_letter_code
_entity_poly.pdbx_strand_id
1 'polypeptide(L)'
;MQQMTQIMANLQAACSSKSSRPPAFKTLSMKATECFDGTQPFKVRSFIQSCQLIFHNDPANLSQERKKVLYATSFVIGRAAKWIEPYFSNLTNPDPSYLLNSWKLFEYQLFTLFGEPNEVRKAEAELDSLRMKEGGHVSLYIANFRSLV
;
A
#
# COMPACT_ATOMS: atom_id res chain seq x y z
N MET A 1 -19.98 -1.20 -18.41
CA MET A 1 -20.36 -0.67 -17.09
C MET A 1 -20.64 -1.79 -16.07
N GLN A 2 -21.55 -2.75 -16.31
CA GLN A 2 -21.90 -3.80 -15.32
C GLN A 2 -20.76 -4.76 -14.91
N GLN A 3 -19.88 -5.17 -15.83
CA GLN A 3 -18.76 -6.06 -15.48
C GLN A 3 -17.74 -5.40 -14.53
N MET A 4 -17.49 -4.10 -14.68
CA MET A 4 -16.53 -3.36 -13.86
C MET A 4 -17.02 -3.20 -12.42
N THR A 5 -18.33 -2.94 -12.26
CA THR A 5 -18.99 -2.90 -10.95
C THR A 5 -18.97 -4.27 -10.27
N GLN A 6 -19.14 -5.36 -11.03
CA GLN A 6 -19.11 -6.72 -10.48
C GLN A 6 -17.71 -7.13 -10.01
N ILE A 7 -16.66 -6.78 -10.75
CA ILE A 7 -15.27 -7.06 -10.36
C ILE A 7 -14.93 -6.29 -9.08
N MET A 8 -15.29 -5.01 -8.98
CA MET A 8 -15.07 -4.20 -7.78
C MET A 8 -15.88 -4.69 -6.57
N ALA A 9 -17.15 -5.10 -6.78
CA ALA A 9 -18.00 -5.64 -5.72
C ALA A 9 -17.50 -6.99 -5.16
N ASN A 10 -17.01 -7.88 -6.04
CA ASN A 10 -16.47 -9.18 -5.63
C ASN A 10 -15.14 -9.03 -4.87
N LEU A 11 -14.33 -8.02 -5.19
CA LEU A 11 -13.07 -7.72 -4.49
C LEU A 11 -13.30 -7.09 -3.10
N GLN A 12 -14.33 -6.25 -2.96
CA GLN A 12 -14.72 -5.66 -1.66
C GLN A 12 -15.18 -6.71 -0.63
N ALA A 13 -15.85 -7.78 -1.07
CA ALA A 13 -16.31 -8.85 -0.20
C ALA A 13 -15.15 -9.69 0.40
N ALA A 14 -13.98 -9.73 -0.24
CA ALA A 14 -12.83 -10.50 0.22
C ALA A 14 -12.16 -9.92 1.48
N CYS A 15 -12.43 -8.66 1.83
CA CYS A 15 -11.82 -8.00 2.99
C CYS A 15 -12.43 -8.40 4.34
N SER A 16 -13.53 -9.18 4.36
CA SER A 16 -14.33 -9.42 5.58
C SER A 16 -14.53 -10.88 6.02
N SER A 17 -13.70 -11.86 5.60
CA SER A 17 -13.91 -13.25 6.06
C SER A 17 -12.65 -13.93 6.65
N LYS A 18 -12.82 -14.51 7.84
CA LYS A 18 -11.87 -15.43 8.49
C LYS A 18 -12.24 -16.87 8.11
N SER A 19 -11.31 -17.67 7.61
CA SER A 19 -11.52 -19.09 7.30
C SER A 19 -10.41 -19.96 7.90
N SER A 20 -10.78 -21.14 8.44
CA SER A 20 -9.92 -22.07 9.18
C SER A 20 -9.82 -23.45 8.51
N ARG A 21 -8.59 -23.96 8.27
CA ARG A 21 -8.28 -25.41 8.10
C ARG A 21 -6.77 -25.73 8.29
N PRO A 22 -6.35 -26.94 8.74
CA PRO A 22 -4.96 -27.27 9.15
C PRO A 22 -4.25 -28.27 8.18
N PRO A 23 -2.99 -28.71 8.42
CA PRO A 23 -1.76 -27.95 8.20
C PRO A 23 -0.78 -28.69 7.25
N ALA A 24 -0.28 -27.99 6.23
CA ALA A 24 0.96 -28.31 5.53
C ALA A 24 1.86 -27.08 5.62
N PHE A 25 3.19 -27.29 5.70
CA PHE A 25 4.24 -26.31 6.01
C PHE A 25 3.81 -24.86 5.71
N LYS A 26 3.34 -24.18 6.76
CA LYS A 26 2.62 -22.92 6.64
C LYS A 26 3.63 -21.84 6.30
N THR A 27 3.70 -21.42 5.04
CA THR A 27 3.95 -20.00 4.77
C THR A 27 2.99 -19.26 5.71
N LEU A 28 3.51 -18.47 6.66
CA LEU A 28 2.63 -17.68 7.55
C LEU A 28 1.59 -17.03 6.65
N SER A 29 0.30 -17.30 6.89
CA SER A 29 -0.78 -16.63 6.17
C SER A 29 -0.53 -15.14 6.33
N MET A 30 0.01 -14.53 5.29
CA MET A 30 0.36 -13.12 5.36
C MET A 30 -0.94 -12.35 5.57
N LYS A 31 -0.87 -11.35 6.45
CA LYS A 31 -2.00 -10.44 6.61
C LYS A 31 -2.24 -9.80 5.24
N ALA A 32 -3.46 -9.91 4.74
CA ALA A 32 -3.86 -9.26 3.50
C ALA A 32 -3.62 -7.75 3.61
N THR A 33 -3.31 -7.12 2.47
CA THR A 33 -3.22 -5.66 2.38
C THR A 33 -4.52 -5.03 2.91
N GLU A 34 -4.38 -4.03 3.77
CA GLU A 34 -5.54 -3.26 4.26
C GLU A 34 -6.02 -2.31 3.17
N CYS A 35 -7.34 -2.07 3.14
CA CYS A 35 -7.90 -1.11 2.19
C CYS A 35 -7.38 0.31 2.46
N PHE A 36 -7.07 1.04 1.39
CA PHE A 36 -6.64 2.43 1.43
C PHE A 36 -7.66 3.33 0.75
N ASP A 37 -8.27 4.24 1.51
CA ASP A 37 -9.33 5.13 1.02
C ASP A 37 -8.84 6.53 0.62
N GLY A 38 -7.58 6.86 0.92
CA GLY A 38 -6.98 8.17 0.67
C GLY A 38 -7.40 9.28 1.65
N THR A 39 -7.94 8.94 2.83
CA THR A 39 -8.37 9.94 3.83
C THR A 39 -7.30 10.27 4.89
N GLN A 40 -6.42 9.31 5.19
CA GLN A 40 -5.39 9.43 6.23
C GLN A 40 -4.00 9.35 5.60
N PRO A 41 -3.29 10.47 5.43
CA PRO A 41 -2.08 10.47 4.62
C PRO A 41 -0.95 9.60 5.18
N PHE A 42 -0.78 9.58 6.49
CA PHE A 42 0.16 8.67 7.18
C PHE A 42 -0.06 7.16 6.92
N LYS A 43 -1.21 6.73 6.39
CA LYS A 43 -1.47 5.31 6.05
C LYS A 43 -0.91 4.88 4.70
N VAL A 44 -0.57 5.81 3.80
CA VAL A 44 -0.11 5.45 2.45
C VAL A 44 1.16 4.61 2.48
N ARG A 45 2.08 4.90 3.42
CA ARG A 45 3.33 4.16 3.60
C ARG A 45 3.07 2.72 4.02
N SER A 46 2.22 2.50 5.03
CA SER A 46 1.86 1.16 5.51
C SER A 46 1.15 0.35 4.42
N PHE A 47 0.29 1.00 3.62
CA PHE A 47 -0.36 0.38 2.48
C PHE A 47 0.67 -0.12 1.44
N ILE A 48 1.56 0.76 0.98
CA ILE A 48 2.62 0.42 0.01
C ILE A 48 3.53 -0.70 0.54
N GLN A 49 3.96 -0.62 1.80
CA GLN A 49 4.79 -1.65 2.43
C GLN A 49 4.10 -3.01 2.48
N SER A 50 2.79 -3.04 2.77
CA SER A 50 2.02 -4.30 2.76
C SER A 50 1.96 -4.93 1.37
N CYS A 51 1.76 -4.11 0.32
CA CYS A 51 1.80 -4.57 -1.08
C CYS A 51 3.17 -5.14 -1.44
N GLN A 52 4.25 -4.41 -1.12
CA GLN A 52 5.63 -4.85 -1.39
C GLN A 52 5.94 -6.18 -0.71
N LEU A 53 5.50 -6.38 0.53
CA LEU A 53 5.70 -7.63 1.25
C LEU A 53 5.03 -8.81 0.50
N ILE A 54 3.80 -8.61 0.01
CA ILE A 54 3.09 -9.62 -0.79
C ILE A 54 3.83 -9.91 -2.10
N PHE A 55 4.33 -8.88 -2.79
CA PHE A 55 5.07 -9.04 -4.04
C PHE A 55 6.36 -9.86 -3.87
N HIS A 56 7.07 -9.65 -2.75
CA HIS A 56 8.28 -10.40 -2.44
C HIS A 56 7.99 -11.84 -2.03
N ASN A 57 6.83 -12.10 -1.41
CA ASN A 57 6.44 -13.44 -1.00
C ASN A 57 5.88 -14.29 -2.15
N ASP A 58 5.28 -13.67 -3.17
CA ASP A 58 4.73 -14.36 -4.34
C ASP A 58 5.28 -13.83 -5.68
N PRO A 59 6.59 -13.97 -5.93
CA PRO A 59 7.21 -13.48 -7.16
C PRO A 59 6.71 -14.25 -8.40
N ALA A 60 6.23 -15.49 -8.24
CA ALA A 60 5.73 -16.30 -9.35
C ALA A 60 4.47 -15.66 -9.95
N ASN A 61 3.50 -15.27 -9.11
CA ASN A 61 2.26 -14.65 -9.59
C ASN A 61 2.39 -13.14 -9.82
N LEU A 62 3.26 -12.46 -9.08
CA LEU A 62 3.39 -10.99 -9.07
C LEU A 62 4.72 -10.49 -9.66
N SER A 63 5.30 -11.25 -10.60
CA SER A 63 6.51 -10.86 -11.35
C SER A 63 6.32 -9.66 -12.27
N GLN A 64 5.13 -9.50 -12.84
CA GLN A 64 4.82 -8.43 -13.79
C GLN A 64 4.37 -7.16 -13.08
N GLU A 65 4.93 -6.01 -13.46
CA GLU A 65 4.59 -4.70 -12.90
C GLU A 65 3.09 -4.41 -12.96
N ARG A 66 2.43 -4.72 -14.08
CA ARG A 66 0.97 -4.58 -14.22
C ARG A 66 0.21 -5.36 -13.16
N LYS A 67 0.60 -6.60 -12.87
CA LYS A 67 -0.07 -7.43 -11.86
C LYS A 67 0.08 -6.85 -10.47
N LYS A 68 1.24 -6.27 -10.15
CA LYS A 68 1.47 -5.55 -8.87
C LYS A 68 0.54 -4.36 -8.72
N VAL A 69 0.44 -3.52 -9.76
CA VAL A 69 -0.43 -2.34 -9.73
C VAL A 69 -1.91 -2.75 -9.63
N LEU A 70 -2.34 -3.75 -10.41
CA LEU A 70 -3.71 -4.26 -10.32
C LEU A 70 -4.03 -4.87 -8.96
N TYR A 71 -3.08 -5.61 -8.36
CA TYR A 71 -3.23 -6.12 -7.00
C TYR A 71 -3.45 -4.98 -6.02
N ALA A 72 -2.56 -3.99 -5.97
CA ALA A 72 -2.69 -2.86 -5.05
C ALA A 72 -4.00 -2.10 -5.28
N THR A 73 -4.37 -1.88 -6.55
CA THR A 73 -5.59 -1.15 -6.89
C THR A 73 -6.86 -1.86 -6.41
N SER A 74 -6.86 -3.19 -6.26
CA SER A 74 -8.01 -3.91 -5.68
C SER A 74 -8.29 -3.57 -4.20
N PHE A 75 -7.30 -3.01 -3.50
CA PHE A 75 -7.41 -2.53 -2.12
C PHE A 75 -7.54 -1.00 -2.04
N VAL A 76 -7.51 -0.30 -3.17
CA VAL A 76 -7.75 1.14 -3.22
C VAL A 76 -9.26 1.40 -3.30
N ILE A 77 -9.79 2.11 -2.31
CA ILE A 77 -11.22 2.40 -2.17
C ILE A 77 -11.48 3.91 -2.02
N GLY A 78 -12.75 4.31 -1.86
CA GLY A 78 -13.10 5.67 -1.44
C GLY A 78 -12.58 6.77 -2.37
N ARG A 79 -11.91 7.78 -1.79
CA ARG A 79 -11.37 8.93 -2.55
C ARG A 79 -10.24 8.50 -3.47
N ALA A 80 -9.38 7.60 -3.02
CA ALA A 80 -8.27 7.09 -3.82
C ALA A 80 -8.75 6.28 -5.03
N ALA A 81 -9.87 5.54 -4.91
CA ALA A 81 -10.46 4.83 -6.04
C ALA A 81 -10.92 5.77 -7.16
N LYS A 82 -11.49 6.93 -6.82
CA LYS A 82 -11.89 7.93 -7.82
C LYS A 82 -10.71 8.47 -8.63
N TRP A 83 -9.52 8.54 -8.03
CA TRP A 83 -8.31 9.00 -8.72
C TRP A 83 -7.79 7.96 -9.72
N ILE A 84 -7.83 6.67 -9.38
CA ILE A 84 -7.30 5.60 -10.25
C ILE A 84 -8.31 5.17 -11.33
N GLU A 85 -9.60 5.44 -11.12
CA GLU A 85 -10.69 5.03 -12.02
C GLU A 85 -10.48 5.34 -13.51
N PRO A 86 -10.01 6.55 -13.91
CA PRO A 86 -9.84 6.90 -15.33
C PRO A 86 -8.88 5.96 -16.08
N TYR A 87 -7.92 5.36 -15.38
CA TYR A 87 -6.92 4.47 -15.98
C TYR A 87 -7.48 3.09 -16.36
N PHE A 88 -8.67 2.72 -15.88
CA PHE A 88 -9.32 1.46 -16.28
C PHE A 88 -9.96 1.51 -17.66
N SER A 89 -10.16 2.70 -18.22
CA SER A 89 -10.69 2.86 -19.58
C SER A 89 -9.78 2.24 -20.65
N ASN A 90 -8.48 2.08 -20.36
CA ASN A 90 -7.49 1.53 -21.28
C ASN A 90 -6.58 0.50 -20.60
N LEU A 91 -7.17 -0.57 -20.07
CA LEU A 91 -6.46 -1.68 -19.43
C LEU A 91 -5.44 -2.40 -20.33
N THR A 92 -5.63 -2.33 -21.65
CA THR A 92 -4.77 -2.97 -22.65
C THR A 92 -3.66 -2.06 -23.15
N ASN A 93 -3.52 -0.84 -22.61
CA ASN A 93 -2.45 0.08 -23.01
C ASN A 93 -1.07 -0.59 -22.89
N PRO A 94 -0.30 -0.72 -23.99
CA PRO A 94 1.01 -1.37 -23.95
C PRO A 94 2.13 -0.44 -23.42
N ASP A 95 1.88 0.86 -23.27
CA ASP A 95 2.88 1.84 -22.88
C ASP A 95 3.45 1.53 -21.47
N PRO A 96 4.75 1.27 -21.31
CA PRO A 96 5.38 1.03 -20.00
C PRO A 96 5.26 2.22 -19.04
N SER A 97 5.11 3.44 -19.57
CA SER A 97 4.90 4.66 -18.79
C SER A 97 3.45 4.87 -18.35
N TYR A 98 2.53 4.01 -18.80
CA TYR A 98 1.16 4.01 -18.31
C TYR A 98 1.10 3.64 -16.83
N LEU A 99 0.30 4.35 -16.04
CA LEU A 99 0.24 4.19 -14.58
C LEU A 99 0.03 2.73 -14.14
N LEU A 100 -0.87 2.01 -14.83
CA LEU A 100 -1.17 0.62 -14.52
C LEU A 100 -0.07 -0.38 -14.91
N ASN A 101 0.98 0.06 -15.61
CA ASN A 101 2.07 -0.77 -16.09
C ASN A 101 3.38 -0.58 -15.30
N SER A 102 3.42 0.34 -14.34
CA SER A 102 4.64 0.71 -13.60
C SER A 102 4.35 0.86 -12.12
N TRP A 103 4.86 -0.07 -11.31
CA TRP A 103 4.73 0.03 -9.85
C TRP A 103 5.35 1.32 -9.33
N LYS A 104 6.54 1.66 -9.85
CA LYS A 104 7.27 2.87 -9.46
C LYS A 104 6.44 4.14 -9.70
N LEU A 105 5.77 4.24 -10.85
CA LEU A 105 4.94 5.40 -11.16
C LEU A 105 3.67 5.43 -10.31
N PHE A 106 3.03 4.28 -10.09
CA PHE A 106 1.88 4.15 -9.20
C PHE A 106 2.22 4.60 -7.79
N GLU A 107 3.30 4.06 -7.20
CA GLU A 107 3.78 4.42 -5.87
C GLU A 107 4.07 5.93 -5.76
N TYR A 108 4.82 6.48 -6.72
CA TYR A 108 5.14 7.91 -6.75
C TYR A 108 3.88 8.79 -6.77
N GLN A 109 2.91 8.50 -7.64
CA GLN A 109 1.69 9.30 -7.72
C GLN A 109 0.81 9.13 -6.48
N LEU A 110 0.73 7.92 -5.93
CA LEU A 110 -0.05 7.65 -4.71
C LEU A 110 0.51 8.46 -3.53
N PHE A 111 1.83 8.48 -3.34
CA PHE A 111 2.47 9.32 -2.33
C PHE A 111 2.30 10.82 -2.60
N THR A 112 2.43 11.25 -3.85
CA THR A 112 2.28 12.67 -4.20
C THR A 112 0.89 13.21 -3.90
N LEU A 113 -0.14 12.39 -4.10
CA LEU A 113 -1.54 12.80 -3.97
C LEU A 113 -2.12 12.54 -2.58
N PHE A 114 -1.67 11.48 -1.90
CA PHE A 114 -2.24 11.02 -0.64
C PHE A 114 -1.23 10.90 0.50
N GLY A 115 0.03 11.27 0.29
CA GLY A 115 1.04 11.33 1.36
C GLY A 115 0.95 12.61 2.18
N GLU A 116 1.68 12.67 3.29
CA GLU A 116 1.71 13.87 4.12
C GLU A 116 2.46 14.99 3.38
N PRO A 117 1.89 16.21 3.29
CA PRO A 117 2.62 17.35 2.80
C PRO A 117 3.85 17.64 3.69
N ASN A 118 5.03 17.75 3.09
CA ASN A 118 6.29 18.03 3.78
C ASN A 118 6.73 16.96 4.81
N GLU A 119 6.59 15.65 4.50
CA GLU A 119 7.13 14.57 5.35
C GLU A 119 8.56 14.83 5.82
N VAL A 120 9.42 15.35 4.93
CA VAL A 120 10.82 15.68 5.26
C VAL A 120 10.91 16.74 6.36
N ARG A 121 10.21 17.88 6.22
CA ARG A 121 10.26 18.96 7.22
C ARG A 121 9.66 18.53 8.56
N LYS A 122 8.63 17.67 8.51
CA LYS A 122 8.04 17.10 9.71
C LYS A 122 9.04 16.16 10.41
N ALA A 123 9.70 15.28 9.65
CA ALA A 123 10.73 14.40 10.18
C ALA A 123 11.91 15.17 10.76
N GLU A 124 12.36 16.25 10.10
CA GLU A 124 13.40 17.16 10.60
C GLU A 124 12.99 17.78 11.95
N ALA A 125 11.79 18.35 12.05
CA ALA A 125 11.29 18.94 13.30
C ALA A 125 11.12 17.90 14.42
N GLU A 126 10.68 16.68 14.08
CA GLU A 126 10.57 15.57 15.03
C GLU A 126 11.96 15.08 15.49
N LEU A 127 12.97 15.04 14.60
CA LEU A 127 14.35 14.71 14.95
C LEU A 127 14.99 15.77 15.84
N ASP A 128 14.78 17.06 15.54
CA ASP A 128 15.30 18.18 16.33
C ASP A 128 14.81 18.14 17.78
N SER A 129 13.56 17.72 17.97
CA SER A 129 12.92 17.57 19.28
C SER A 129 13.09 16.18 19.91
N LEU A 130 13.59 15.18 19.18
CA LEU A 130 13.74 13.81 19.67
C LEU A 130 14.85 13.73 20.72
N ARG A 131 14.46 13.45 21.97
CA ARG A 131 15.39 13.21 23.09
C ARG A 131 14.95 11.98 23.86
N MET A 132 15.91 11.21 24.36
CA MET A 132 15.62 10.14 25.32
C MET A 132 15.21 10.79 26.64
N LYS A 133 14.00 10.48 27.12
CA LYS A 133 13.50 11.00 28.40
C LYS A 133 14.29 10.37 29.56
N GLU A 134 14.34 11.09 30.68
CA GLU A 134 14.88 10.54 31.93
C GLU A 134 14.07 9.29 32.36
N GLY A 135 14.76 8.21 32.67
CA GLY A 135 14.14 6.89 32.90
C GLY A 135 13.60 6.19 31.65
N GLY A 136 13.79 6.75 30.45
CA GLY A 136 13.36 6.16 29.19
C GLY A 136 14.25 5.01 28.72
N HIS A 137 13.68 4.10 27.93
CA HIS A 137 14.41 2.98 27.35
C HIS A 137 15.13 3.37 26.05
N VAL A 138 16.40 3.01 25.94
CA VAL A 138 17.23 3.22 24.73
C VAL A 138 16.59 2.58 23.49
N SER A 139 15.97 1.40 23.64
CA SER A 139 15.30 0.70 22.54
C SER A 139 14.16 1.53 21.93
N LEU A 140 13.38 2.24 22.75
CA LEU A 140 12.31 3.11 22.29
C LEU A 140 12.86 4.33 21.55
N TYR A 141 13.93 4.94 22.08
CA TYR A 141 14.59 6.06 21.40
C TYR A 141 15.12 5.64 20.02
N ILE A 142 15.83 4.51 19.93
CA ILE A 142 16.35 3.98 18.67
C ILE A 142 15.23 3.69 17.67
N ALA A 143 14.11 3.10 18.13
CA ALA A 143 12.97 2.82 17.28
C ALA A 143 12.36 4.11 16.70
N ASN A 144 12.14 5.12 17.54
CA ASN A 144 11.59 6.41 17.11
C ASN A 144 12.55 7.15 16.16
N PHE A 145 13.86 7.14 16.46
CA PHE A 145 14.86 7.74 15.58
C PHE A 145 14.82 7.08 14.18
N ARG A 146 14.81 5.75 14.13
CA ARG A 146 14.77 5.00 12.86
C ARG A 146 13.49 5.14 12.07
N SER A 147 12.37 5.53 12.69
CA SER A 147 11.15 5.84 11.93
C SER A 147 11.21 7.18 11.20
N LEU A 148 12.19 8.04 11.51
CA LEU A 148 12.31 9.39 10.98
C LEU A 148 13.44 9.57 9.94
N VAL A 149 14.38 8.61 9.83
CA VAL A 149 15.58 8.68 8.95
C VAL A 149 15.65 7.56 7.93
#